data_AF-A0A7V3PSW2-F1
#
_entry.id   AF-A0A7V3PSW2-F1
#
_cell.length_a   1.000
_cell.length_b   1.000
_cell.length_c   1.000
_cell.angle_alpha   90.00
_cell.angle_beta   90.00
_cell.angle_gamma   90.00
#
_symmetry.space_group_name_H-M   'P 1'
#
loop_
_entity.id
_entity.type
_entity.pdbx_description
1 polymer ?
#
loop_
_entity_poly.entity_id
_entity_poly.type
_entity_poly.pdbx_seq_one_letter_code
_entity_poly.pdbx_strand_id
1 'polypeptide(L)'
;MKSKFLLTIVSLCALILTASGFEIRGRVSALWEKNSFTIETRSDETVLWFDLAKNTRLLVQVAAAGTDTRQVLVNSSAPLVLKDMKEWQITINWDSVDCEWGCRLVKGEEPVLNRVQGFASTNFTFKFTLVTEEDLEIWNFTAPKDATFIVRQQAVGARGSEEQDLADSHQVKLIGAGIFNIEVDPVDGEGEFTAERVK
;
A
#
# COMPACT_ATOMS: atom_id res chain seq x y z
N MET A 1 32.98 53.14 9.86
CA MET A 1 31.55 53.04 10.23
C MET A 1 31.02 51.71 9.73
N LYS A 2 30.26 51.03 10.58
CA LYS A 2 29.91 49.60 10.52
C LYS A 2 28.73 49.39 9.55
N SER A 3 28.85 48.48 8.59
CA SER A 3 27.70 47.88 7.92
C SER A 3 27.74 46.38 8.18
N LYS A 4 26.95 45.95 9.18
CA LYS A 4 26.65 44.53 9.41
C LYS A 4 25.41 44.22 8.59
N PHE A 5 25.58 43.62 7.42
CA PHE A 5 24.50 42.90 6.76
C PHE A 5 24.27 41.61 7.53
N LEU A 6 23.26 41.63 8.41
CA LEU A 6 22.71 40.43 9.02
C LEU A 6 22.00 39.67 7.91
N LEU A 7 22.62 38.61 7.40
CA LEU A 7 21.95 37.62 6.57
C LEU A 7 21.15 36.73 7.53
N THR A 8 19.90 37.11 7.79
CA THR A 8 18.96 36.26 8.52
C THR A 8 18.62 35.09 7.60
N ILE A 9 19.27 33.94 7.83
CA ILE A 9 18.83 32.66 7.27
C ILE A 9 17.46 32.39 7.89
N VAL A 10 16.41 32.68 7.12
CA VAL A 10 15.06 32.23 7.41
C VAL A 10 15.09 30.71 7.27
N SER A 11 15.31 30.03 8.39
CA SER A 11 15.07 28.60 8.55
C SER A 11 13.55 28.41 8.49
N LEU A 12 13.02 28.36 7.26
CA LEU A 12 11.62 28.05 6.99
C LEU A 12 11.50 26.54 6.83
N CYS A 13 10.86 25.93 7.81
CA CYS A 13 9.96 24.78 7.67
C CYS A 13 10.39 23.67 6.70
N ALA A 14 10.96 22.61 7.25
CA ALA A 14 10.44 21.28 6.96
C ALA A 14 10.07 20.66 8.30
N LEU A 15 8.83 20.91 8.74
CA LEU A 15 8.11 19.90 9.48
C LEU A 15 8.04 18.73 8.50
N ILE A 16 9.00 17.80 8.60
CA ILE A 16 8.86 16.49 8.01
C ILE A 16 7.79 15.83 8.89
N LEU A 17 6.54 16.15 8.59
CA LEU A 17 5.46 15.21 8.79
C LEU A 17 5.93 14.00 8.01
N THR A 18 6.45 13.01 8.72
CA THR A 18 6.72 11.68 8.20
C THR A 18 5.37 11.10 7.82
N ALA A 19 4.83 11.53 6.68
CA ALA A 19 3.85 10.75 5.96
C ALA A 19 4.61 9.48 5.60
N SER A 20 4.36 8.40 6.36
CA SER A 20 4.81 7.07 5.98
C SER A 20 4.35 6.85 4.55
N GLY A 21 5.29 6.58 3.64
CA GLY A 21 5.00 6.38 2.23
C GLY A 21 4.28 5.07 1.98
N PHE A 22 4.47 4.08 2.85
CA PHE A 22 3.76 2.80 2.77
C PHE A 22 2.43 2.78 3.56
N GLU A 23 1.33 2.60 2.83
CA GLU A 23 0.00 2.33 3.39
C GLU A 23 -0.81 1.45 2.43
N ILE A 24 -1.59 0.50 2.93
CA ILE A 24 -2.50 -0.35 2.14
C ILE A 24 -3.84 -0.43 2.86
N ARG A 25 -4.95 -0.29 2.13
CA ARG A 25 -6.31 -0.43 2.65
C ARG A 25 -7.12 -1.38 1.78
N GLY A 26 -7.74 -2.34 2.43
CA GLY A 26 -8.53 -3.38 1.78
C GLY A 26 -9.77 -3.74 2.58
N ARG A 27 -10.56 -4.65 2.03
CA ARG A 27 -11.70 -5.29 2.70
C ARG A 27 -11.57 -6.79 2.62
N VAL A 28 -11.93 -7.48 3.69
CA VAL A 28 -12.18 -8.93 3.67
C VAL A 28 -13.61 -9.19 4.10
N SER A 29 -14.20 -10.23 3.53
CA SER A 29 -15.57 -10.66 3.82
C SER A 29 -15.68 -12.18 3.76
N ALA A 30 -16.84 -12.73 4.14
CA ALA A 30 -17.13 -14.15 3.97
C ALA A 30 -17.14 -14.60 2.49
N LEU A 31 -17.30 -13.67 1.54
CA LEU A 31 -17.20 -13.95 0.11
C LEU A 31 -15.76 -13.77 -0.40
N TRP A 32 -15.03 -12.83 0.20
CA TRP A 32 -13.68 -12.42 -0.20
C TRP A 32 -12.76 -12.57 0.99
N GLU A 33 -12.40 -13.81 1.24
CA GLU A 33 -11.79 -14.20 2.50
C GLU A 33 -10.32 -13.78 2.60
N LYS A 34 -9.70 -13.28 1.51
CA LYS A 34 -8.26 -13.04 1.47
C LYS A 34 -7.85 -11.82 0.64
N ASN A 35 -6.96 -11.02 1.22
CA ASN A 35 -6.09 -10.10 0.48
C ASN A 35 -4.63 -10.46 0.77
N SER A 36 -3.70 -10.07 -0.09
CA SER A 36 -2.28 -10.18 0.21
C SER A 36 -1.44 -9.08 -0.41
N PHE A 37 -0.28 -8.82 0.17
CA PHE A 37 0.72 -7.96 -0.44
C PHE A 37 2.12 -8.47 -0.13
N THR A 38 3.08 -8.13 -0.99
CA THR A 38 4.48 -8.53 -0.85
C THR A 38 5.35 -7.29 -0.74
N ILE A 39 6.15 -7.22 0.31
CA ILE A 39 7.10 -6.13 0.54
C ILE A 39 8.53 -6.64 0.70
N GLU A 40 9.50 -5.84 0.29
CA GLU A 40 10.91 -6.03 0.60
C GLU A 40 11.34 -5.04 1.70
N THR A 41 11.76 -5.56 2.86
CA THR A 41 12.18 -4.73 4.00
C THR A 41 13.62 -4.25 3.83
N ARG A 42 13.86 -2.96 4.13
CA ARG A 42 15.18 -2.30 4.02
C ARG A 42 15.85 -2.01 5.38
N SER A 43 15.26 -2.47 6.47
CA SER A 43 15.82 -2.33 7.83
C SER A 43 15.81 -3.66 8.59
N ASP A 44 16.70 -3.80 9.59
CA ASP A 44 16.76 -4.99 10.46
C ASP A 44 15.46 -5.24 11.23
N GLU A 45 14.65 -4.21 11.41
CA GLU A 45 13.31 -4.29 11.97
C GLU A 45 12.37 -3.38 11.18
N THR A 46 11.27 -3.94 10.69
CA THR A 46 10.15 -3.22 10.10
C THR A 46 8.90 -3.53 10.91
N VAL A 47 8.21 -2.50 11.37
CA VAL A 47 7.01 -2.63 12.20
C VAL A 47 5.83 -2.07 11.43
N LEU A 48 4.84 -2.93 11.20
CA LEU A 48 3.58 -2.59 10.54
C LEU A 48 2.47 -2.51 11.59
N TRP A 49 1.56 -1.55 11.41
CA TRP A 49 0.36 -1.42 12.23
C TRP A 49 -0.87 -1.66 11.37
N PHE A 50 -1.83 -2.42 11.91
CA PHE A 50 -3.11 -2.66 11.27
C PHE A 50 -4.21 -1.83 11.94
N ASP A 51 -4.87 -1.01 11.15
CA ASP A 51 -6.00 -0.21 11.57
C ASP A 51 -7.30 -0.99 11.29
N LEU A 52 -8.05 -1.30 12.36
CA LEU A 52 -9.28 -2.10 12.32
C LEU A 52 -10.40 -1.39 13.07
N ALA A 53 -11.64 -1.63 12.64
CA ALA A 53 -12.81 -1.20 13.40
C ALA A 53 -12.84 -1.86 14.80
N LYS A 54 -13.50 -1.19 15.75
CA LYS A 54 -13.64 -1.75 17.11
C LYS A 54 -14.38 -3.09 17.07
N ASN A 55 -13.90 -4.04 17.85
CA ASN A 55 -14.44 -5.41 17.95
C ASN A 55 -14.29 -6.27 16.68
N THR A 56 -13.44 -5.85 15.74
CA THR A 56 -13.03 -6.64 14.58
C THR A 56 -11.74 -7.39 14.87
N ARG A 57 -11.56 -8.55 14.23
CA ARG A 57 -10.35 -9.36 14.27
C ARG A 57 -10.02 -9.86 12.87
N LEU A 58 -8.72 -9.98 12.59
CA LEU A 58 -8.20 -10.54 11.35
C LEU A 58 -7.15 -11.60 11.65
N LEU A 59 -7.05 -12.57 10.76
CA LEU A 59 -5.95 -13.52 10.77
C LEU A 59 -4.91 -13.09 9.74
N VAL A 60 -3.77 -12.58 10.20
CA VAL A 60 -2.65 -12.20 9.33
C VAL A 60 -1.65 -13.34 9.28
N GLN A 61 -1.38 -13.84 8.09
CA GLN A 61 -0.32 -14.80 7.81
C GLN A 61 0.85 -14.07 7.19
N VAL A 62 2.06 -14.38 7.63
CA VAL A 62 3.28 -13.73 7.17
C VAL A 62 4.26 -14.81 6.77
N ALA A 63 4.76 -14.77 5.55
CA ALA A 63 5.75 -15.69 5.03
C ALA A 63 7.01 -14.96 4.58
N ALA A 64 8.17 -15.35 5.12
CA ALA A 64 9.48 -14.94 4.60
C ALA A 64 9.82 -15.81 3.39
N ALA A 65 10.04 -15.22 2.22
CA ALA A 65 10.52 -15.92 1.02
C ALA A 65 9.78 -17.26 0.69
N GLY A 66 8.48 -17.35 1.05
CA GLY A 66 7.65 -18.53 0.81
C GLY A 66 7.88 -19.74 1.73
N THR A 67 8.75 -19.69 2.74
CA THR A 67 9.15 -20.87 3.54
C THR A 67 8.70 -20.84 5.00
N ASP A 68 8.66 -19.67 5.65
CA ASP A 68 8.33 -19.57 7.08
C ASP A 68 6.99 -18.86 7.30
N THR A 69 5.88 -19.62 7.29
CA THR A 69 4.55 -19.05 7.53
C THR A 69 4.26 -18.93 9.03
N ARG A 70 4.20 -17.70 9.53
CA ARG A 70 3.70 -17.37 10.87
C ARG A 70 2.27 -16.87 10.78
N GLN A 71 1.39 -17.41 11.61
CA GLN A 71 0.06 -16.85 11.81
C GLN A 71 0.08 -15.90 13.01
N VAL A 72 -0.48 -14.71 12.82
CA VAL A 72 -0.63 -13.68 13.84
C VAL A 72 -2.09 -13.28 13.87
N LEU A 73 -2.76 -13.52 14.99
CA LEU A 73 -4.07 -12.95 15.21
C LEU A 73 -3.88 -11.47 15.49
N VAL A 74 -4.37 -10.64 14.58
CA VAL A 74 -4.28 -9.19 14.72
C VAL A 74 -5.64 -8.70 15.22
N ASN A 75 -5.65 -8.31 16.49
CA ASN A 75 -6.61 -7.36 17.03
C ASN A 75 -5.94 -5.98 17.03
N SER A 76 -6.72 -4.90 17.04
CA SER A 76 -6.25 -3.50 16.93
C SER A 76 -5.27 -3.01 18.02
N SER A 77 -4.64 -3.91 18.78
CA SER A 77 -3.79 -3.63 19.94
C SER A 77 -2.32 -4.02 19.78
N ALA A 78 -1.92 -4.76 18.73
CA ALA A 78 -0.52 -5.19 18.57
C ALA A 78 0.01 -4.95 17.15
N PRO A 79 1.23 -4.38 17.01
CA PRO A 79 1.87 -4.25 15.71
C PRO A 79 2.40 -5.61 15.21
N LEU A 80 2.52 -5.74 13.90
CA LEU A 80 3.25 -6.82 13.25
C LEU A 80 4.72 -6.43 13.12
N VAL A 81 5.61 -7.22 13.71
CA VAL A 81 7.07 -6.99 13.65
C VAL A 81 7.70 -7.98 12.66
N LEU A 82 8.32 -7.44 11.62
CA LEU A 82 9.12 -8.15 10.63
C LEU A 82 10.61 -7.94 10.97
N LYS A 83 11.39 -9.02 10.94
CA LYS A 83 12.81 -9.03 11.33
C LYS A 83 13.70 -9.34 10.15
N ASP A 84 14.85 -8.70 10.10
CA ASP A 84 15.83 -8.80 9.01
C ASP A 84 15.32 -8.21 7.68
N MET A 85 16.28 -7.90 6.80
CA MET A 85 16.04 -7.39 5.46
C MET A 85 15.78 -8.56 4.49
N LYS A 86 14.51 -8.76 4.11
CA LYS A 86 14.10 -9.80 3.17
C LYS A 86 12.74 -9.49 2.55
N GLU A 87 12.32 -10.32 1.60
CA GLU A 87 10.98 -10.26 1.05
C GLU A 87 9.97 -11.01 1.93
N TRP A 88 8.85 -10.33 2.21
CA TRP A 88 7.75 -10.81 3.04
C TRP A 88 6.45 -10.80 2.26
N GLN A 89 5.76 -11.93 2.23
CA GLN A 89 4.36 -12.00 1.81
C GLN A 89 3.47 -11.90 3.05
N ILE A 90 2.64 -10.87 3.10
CA ILE A 90 1.63 -10.65 4.13
C ILE A 90 0.27 -10.99 3.53
N THR A 91 -0.45 -11.90 4.16
CA THR A 91 -1.79 -12.31 3.76
C THR A 91 -2.77 -12.00 4.88
N ILE A 92 -3.83 -11.27 4.55
CA ILE A 92 -4.90 -10.88 5.45
C ILE A 92 -6.07 -11.81 5.16
N ASN A 93 -6.49 -12.59 6.15
CA ASN A 93 -7.64 -13.48 6.01
C ASN A 93 -8.81 -12.99 6.86
N TRP A 94 -10.01 -13.16 6.32
CA TRP A 94 -11.26 -13.07 7.04
C TRP A 94 -11.27 -14.10 8.18
N ASP A 95 -11.71 -13.67 9.36
CA ASP A 95 -11.86 -14.54 10.53
C ASP A 95 -13.34 -14.84 10.78
N SER A 96 -14.14 -13.80 11.04
CA SER A 96 -15.57 -14.00 11.37
C SER A 96 -16.51 -12.83 11.12
N VAL A 97 -16.01 -11.65 10.76
CA VAL A 97 -16.84 -10.46 10.51
C VAL A 97 -16.25 -9.71 9.32
N ASP A 98 -17.11 -9.33 8.38
CA ASP A 98 -16.76 -8.43 7.28
C ASP A 98 -16.13 -7.15 7.83
N CYS A 99 -14.97 -6.79 7.30
CA CYS A 99 -14.33 -5.56 7.73
C CYS A 99 -13.38 -4.98 6.68
N GLU A 100 -13.33 -3.66 6.70
CA GLU A 100 -12.23 -2.91 6.12
C GLU A 100 -11.05 -2.92 7.08
N TRP A 101 -9.85 -2.88 6.50
CA TRP A 101 -8.60 -2.86 7.21
C TRP A 101 -7.61 -1.92 6.54
N GLY A 102 -6.77 -1.29 7.35
CA GLY A 102 -5.58 -0.58 6.90
C GLY A 102 -4.33 -1.27 7.42
N CYS A 103 -3.23 -1.15 6.69
CA CYS A 103 -1.88 -1.52 7.11
C CYS A 103 -0.95 -0.37 6.76
N ARG A 104 -0.14 0.09 7.71
CA ARG A 104 0.82 1.17 7.51
C ARG A 104 2.13 0.91 8.21
N LEU A 105 3.21 1.49 7.70
CA LEU A 105 4.51 1.48 8.35
C LEU A 105 4.47 2.37 9.61
N VAL A 106 4.98 1.87 10.73
CA VAL A 106 5.13 2.67 11.97
C VAL A 106 6.57 2.78 12.46
N LYS A 107 7.46 1.88 12.03
CA LYS A 107 8.89 1.93 12.32
C LYS A 107 9.67 1.13 11.28
N GLY A 108 10.86 1.59 10.93
CA GLY A 108 11.73 0.99 9.93
C GLY A 108 11.93 1.94 8.74
N GLU A 109 12.76 1.52 7.79
CA GLU A 109 12.86 2.20 6.49
C GLU A 109 11.65 1.85 5.61
N GLU A 110 11.33 2.72 4.65
CA GLU A 110 10.21 2.51 3.72
C GLU A 110 10.44 1.20 2.93
N PRO A 111 9.55 0.22 3.06
CA PRO A 111 9.69 -1.04 2.35
C PRO A 111 9.31 -0.86 0.87
N VAL A 112 9.89 -1.67 -0.01
CA VAL A 112 9.49 -1.70 -1.42
C VAL A 112 8.27 -2.59 -1.57
N LEU A 113 7.15 -2.05 -2.06
CA LEU A 113 5.97 -2.83 -2.40
C LEU A 113 6.17 -3.49 -3.75
N ASN A 114 6.14 -4.83 -3.80
CA ASN A 114 6.39 -5.61 -5.02
C ASN A 114 5.10 -6.16 -5.65
N ARG A 115 4.09 -6.47 -4.82
CA ARG A 115 2.84 -7.08 -5.26
C ARG A 115 1.68 -6.74 -4.33
N VAL A 116 0.50 -6.56 -4.89
CA VAL A 116 -0.78 -6.47 -4.19
C VAL A 116 -1.76 -7.45 -4.84
N GLN A 117 -2.51 -8.19 -4.03
CA GLN A 117 -3.69 -8.94 -4.44
C GLN A 117 -4.83 -8.50 -3.54
N GLY A 118 -5.91 -8.02 -4.13
CA GLY A 118 -7.03 -7.46 -3.40
C GLY A 118 -8.36 -7.74 -4.06
N PHE A 119 -9.42 -7.42 -3.34
CA PHE A 119 -10.78 -7.35 -3.86
C PHE A 119 -11.24 -5.89 -3.91
N ALA A 120 -11.94 -5.52 -4.99
CA ALA A 120 -12.67 -4.26 -5.08
C ALA A 120 -14.06 -4.48 -5.67
N SER A 121 -15.00 -3.60 -5.31
CA SER A 121 -16.36 -3.57 -5.85
C SER A 121 -16.84 -2.14 -6.02
N THR A 122 -17.96 -1.93 -6.71
CA THR A 122 -18.56 -0.59 -6.91
C THR A 122 -18.90 0.14 -5.60
N ASN A 123 -18.92 -0.58 -4.47
CA ASN A 123 -19.13 -0.01 -3.13
C ASN A 123 -17.86 0.06 -2.28
N PHE A 124 -16.72 -0.42 -2.81
CA PHE A 124 -15.45 -0.49 -2.09
C PHE A 124 -14.26 -0.41 -3.05
N THR A 125 -13.56 0.72 -2.99
CA THR A 125 -12.30 0.94 -3.70
C THR A 125 -11.12 0.43 -2.86
N PHE A 126 -10.28 -0.43 -3.43
CA PHE A 126 -9.03 -0.84 -2.79
C PHE A 126 -7.97 0.25 -2.98
N LYS A 127 -7.19 0.56 -1.93
CA LYS A 127 -6.20 1.64 -1.99
C LYS A 127 -4.84 1.18 -1.50
N PHE A 128 -3.78 1.67 -2.11
CA PHE A 128 -2.44 1.51 -1.59
C PHE A 128 -1.55 2.67 -1.97
N THR A 129 -0.57 2.95 -1.13
CA THR A 129 0.46 3.96 -1.31
C THR A 129 1.80 3.25 -1.38
N LEU A 130 2.61 3.62 -2.37
CA LEU A 130 3.94 3.10 -2.57
C LEU A 130 4.94 4.24 -2.75
N VAL A 131 6.21 3.92 -2.49
CA VAL A 131 7.35 4.80 -2.73
C VAL A 131 8.18 4.22 -3.86
N THR A 132 8.50 5.05 -4.85
CA THR A 132 9.42 4.70 -5.93
C THR A 132 10.59 5.67 -5.97
N GLU A 133 11.79 5.14 -6.21
CA GLU A 133 13.02 5.90 -6.42
C GLU A 133 13.36 6.00 -7.92
N GLU A 134 12.52 5.42 -8.78
CA GLU A 134 12.74 5.34 -10.23
C GLU A 134 12.07 6.51 -10.96
N ASP A 135 12.68 6.96 -12.05
CA ASP A 135 12.07 7.98 -12.93
C ASP A 135 10.82 7.47 -13.65
N LEU A 136 10.74 6.15 -13.84
CA LEU A 136 9.59 5.47 -14.41
C LEU A 136 9.44 4.10 -13.76
N GLU A 137 8.33 3.89 -13.07
CA GLU A 137 7.96 2.59 -12.51
C GLU A 137 6.70 2.05 -13.19
N ILE A 138 6.67 0.76 -13.51
CA ILE A 138 5.55 0.13 -14.22
C ILE A 138 4.93 -0.96 -13.35
N TRP A 139 3.61 -0.94 -13.25
CA TRP A 139 2.81 -1.94 -12.55
C TRP A 139 1.89 -2.65 -13.52
N ASN A 140 1.95 -3.98 -13.52
CA ASN A 140 1.07 -4.83 -14.31
C ASN A 140 -0.12 -5.29 -13.47
N PHE A 141 -1.33 -4.99 -13.95
CA PHE A 141 -2.58 -5.35 -13.33
C PHE A 141 -3.23 -6.53 -14.03
N THR A 142 -3.89 -7.37 -13.25
CA THR A 142 -4.79 -8.42 -13.74
C THR A 142 -6.10 -8.31 -12.97
N ALA A 143 -7.21 -8.24 -13.69
CA ALA A 143 -8.56 -8.13 -13.13
C ALA A 143 -9.51 -9.06 -13.91
N PRO A 144 -10.73 -9.34 -13.39
CA PRO A 144 -11.72 -10.16 -14.08
C PRO A 144 -12.16 -9.52 -15.40
N LYS A 145 -12.43 -10.33 -16.41
CA LYS A 145 -12.80 -9.84 -17.76
C LYS A 145 -14.25 -9.34 -17.86
N ASP A 146 -15.07 -9.70 -16.89
CA ASP A 146 -16.49 -9.40 -16.77
C ASP A 146 -16.77 -8.16 -15.91
N ALA A 147 -15.73 -7.45 -15.47
CA ALA A 147 -15.81 -6.22 -14.70
C ALA A 147 -14.89 -5.15 -15.29
N THR A 148 -15.28 -3.88 -15.18
CA THR A 148 -14.50 -2.75 -15.68
C THR A 148 -13.80 -2.08 -14.52
N PHE A 149 -12.47 -2.09 -14.54
CA PHE A 149 -11.63 -1.55 -13.47
C PHE A 149 -10.87 -0.33 -13.95
N ILE A 150 -11.00 0.78 -13.21
CA ILE A 150 -10.20 1.98 -13.38
C ILE A 150 -9.18 2.05 -12.25
N VAL A 151 -7.90 2.22 -12.61
CA VAL A 151 -6.84 2.53 -11.67
C VAL A 151 -6.60 4.03 -11.70
N ARG A 152 -6.82 4.70 -10.56
CA ARG A 152 -6.45 6.11 -10.38
C ARG A 152 -5.12 6.18 -9.67
N GLN A 153 -4.20 6.96 -10.21
CA GLN A 153 -2.89 7.21 -9.60
C GLN A 153 -2.70 8.70 -9.34
N GLN A 154 -2.14 9.03 -8.18
CA GLN A 154 -1.83 10.41 -7.81
C GLN A 154 -0.49 10.47 -7.07
N ALA A 155 0.49 11.16 -7.66
CA ALA A 155 1.71 11.53 -6.95
C ALA A 155 1.40 12.52 -5.81
N VAL A 156 1.95 12.29 -4.62
CA VAL A 156 1.77 13.18 -3.47
C VAL A 156 2.34 14.56 -3.79
N GLY A 157 1.51 15.60 -3.66
CA GLY A 157 1.86 16.97 -4.01
C GLY A 157 1.52 17.38 -5.45
N ALA A 158 1.11 16.43 -6.31
CA ALA A 158 0.58 16.74 -7.63
C ALA A 158 -0.86 17.31 -7.54
N ARG A 159 -1.20 18.19 -8.48
CA ARG A 159 -2.51 18.87 -8.52
C ARG A 159 -3.63 18.03 -9.16
N GLY A 160 -3.30 16.87 -9.73
CA GLY A 160 -4.25 16.00 -10.42
C GLY A 160 -3.93 14.54 -10.24
N SER A 161 -4.88 13.69 -10.61
CA SER A 161 -4.74 12.25 -10.74
C SER A 161 -4.77 11.86 -12.22
N GLU A 162 -4.13 10.75 -12.55
CA GLU A 162 -4.32 10.08 -13.84
C GLU A 162 -5.18 8.84 -13.64
N GLU A 163 -5.93 8.46 -14.67
CA GLU A 163 -6.80 7.29 -14.67
C GLU A 163 -6.40 6.35 -15.80
N GLN A 164 -6.33 5.06 -15.51
CA GLN A 164 -6.06 4.01 -16.48
C GLN A 164 -7.20 3.00 -16.44
N ASP A 165 -7.89 2.84 -17.56
CA ASP A 165 -8.83 1.74 -17.75
C ASP A 165 -8.03 0.45 -18.01
N LEU A 166 -8.26 -0.57 -17.18
CA LEU A 166 -7.59 -1.86 -17.32
C LEU A 166 -8.05 -2.64 -18.56
N ALA A 167 -9.17 -2.30 -19.18
CA ALA A 167 -9.57 -2.85 -20.47
C ALA A 167 -8.69 -2.36 -21.63
N ASP A 168 -8.19 -1.11 -21.54
CA ASP A 168 -7.33 -0.50 -22.56
C ASP A 168 -5.87 -0.91 -22.38
N SER A 169 -5.39 -0.90 -21.14
CA SER A 169 -4.02 -1.31 -20.79
C SER A 169 -3.97 -1.85 -19.38
N HIS A 170 -3.39 -3.05 -19.26
CA HIS A 170 -3.11 -3.67 -17.98
C HIS A 170 -1.89 -3.04 -17.27
N GLN A 171 -1.15 -2.17 -17.95
CA GLN A 171 0.05 -1.54 -17.40
C GLN A 171 -0.25 -0.11 -16.97
N VAL A 172 0.00 0.18 -15.69
CA VAL A 172 -0.03 1.52 -15.12
C VAL A 172 1.41 2.00 -14.97
N LYS A 173 1.68 3.23 -15.42
CA LYS A 173 3.00 3.85 -15.38
C LYS A 173 3.00 4.97 -14.34
N LEU A 174 3.97 4.96 -13.45
CA LEU A 174 4.21 5.99 -12.45
C LEU A 174 5.44 6.79 -12.90
N ILE A 175 5.24 8.08 -13.17
CA ILE A 175 6.29 8.94 -13.74
C ILE A 175 6.88 9.82 -12.64
N GLY A 176 8.18 9.67 -12.41
CA GLY A 176 8.97 10.39 -11.42
C GLY A 176 9.10 9.65 -10.09
N ALA A 177 10.23 9.86 -9.41
CA ALA A 177 10.46 9.35 -8.07
C ALA A 177 9.58 10.06 -7.04
N GLY A 178 9.09 9.34 -6.03
CA GLY A 178 8.28 9.89 -4.95
C GLY A 178 7.24 8.91 -4.40
N ILE A 179 6.21 9.47 -3.77
CA ILE A 179 5.11 8.72 -3.15
C ILE A 179 3.90 8.79 -4.08
N PHE A 180 3.29 7.64 -4.37
CA PHE A 180 2.11 7.54 -5.21
C PHE A 180 0.96 6.90 -4.45
N ASN A 181 -0.22 7.54 -4.48
CA ASN A 181 -1.47 6.94 -4.05
C ASN A 181 -2.13 6.25 -5.24
N ILE A 182 -2.47 4.98 -5.09
CA ILE A 182 -3.13 4.15 -6.08
C ILE A 182 -4.49 3.74 -5.56
N GLU A 183 -5.52 3.93 -6.37
CA GLU A 183 -6.88 3.51 -6.10
C GLU A 183 -7.35 2.57 -7.21
N VAL A 184 -7.84 1.39 -6.84
CA VAL A 184 -8.35 0.37 -7.76
C VAL A 184 -9.87 0.35 -7.60
N ASP A 185 -10.56 0.90 -8.60
CA ASP A 185 -11.98 1.22 -8.55
C ASP A 185 -12.73 0.55 -9.71
N PRO A 186 -13.56 -0.47 -9.44
CA PRO A 186 -14.41 -1.03 -10.48
C PRO A 186 -15.62 -0.12 -10.71
N VAL A 187 -15.75 0.36 -11.95
CA VAL A 187 -16.88 1.19 -12.38
C VAL A 187 -18.09 0.34 -12.78
N ASP A 188 -17.88 -0.94 -13.10
CA ASP A 188 -18.91 -1.95 -13.32
C ASP A 188 -18.42 -3.32 -12.85
N GLY A 189 -19.27 -4.06 -12.14
CA GLY A 189 -18.95 -5.35 -11.54
C GLY A 189 -18.14 -5.29 -10.23
N GLU A 190 -17.49 -6.40 -9.91
CA GLU A 190 -16.61 -6.57 -8.75
C GLU A 190 -15.64 -7.73 -8.98
N GLY A 191 -14.59 -7.82 -8.17
CA GLY A 191 -13.77 -9.03 -8.14
C GLY A 191 -12.34 -8.83 -7.66
N GLU A 192 -11.60 -9.93 -7.73
CA GLU A 192 -10.19 -9.98 -7.34
C GLU A 192 -9.30 -9.38 -8.42
N PHE A 193 -8.37 -8.55 -8.00
CA PHE A 193 -7.30 -8.07 -8.85
C PHE A 193 -5.94 -8.41 -8.26
N THR A 194 -4.94 -8.43 -9.13
CA THR A 194 -3.53 -8.45 -8.76
C THR A 194 -2.84 -7.26 -9.41
N ALA A 195 -1.94 -6.62 -8.68
CA ALA A 195 -1.02 -5.61 -9.18
C ALA A 195 0.41 -6.05 -8.84
N GLU A 196 1.30 -6.09 -9.84
CA GLU A 196 2.68 -6.53 -9.70
C GLU A 196 3.63 -5.51 -10.31
N ARG A 197 4.69 -5.17 -9.56
CA ARG A 197 5.78 -4.33 -10.04
C ARG A 197 6.55 -5.06 -11.14
N VAL A 198 6.70 -4.42 -12.31
CA VAL A 198 7.51 -4.94 -13.42
C VAL A 198 8.96 -4.54 -13.18
N LYS A 199 9.83 -5.52 -13.00
CA LYS A 199 11.29 -5.32 -12.84
C LYS A 199 12.00 -5.23 -14.19
#